data_AF-A0A3N5PB34-F1
#
_entry.id   AF-A0A3N5PB34-F1
#
_cell.length_a   1.000
_cell.length_b   1.000
_cell.length_c   1.000
_cell.angle_alpha   90.00
_cell.angle_beta   90.00
_cell.angle_gamma   90.00
#
_symmetry.space_group_name_H-M   'P 1'
#
loop_
_entity.id
_entity.type
_entity.pdbx_description
1 polymer ?
#
loop_
_entity_poly.entity_id
_entity_poly.type
_entity_poly.pdbx_seq_one_letter_code
_entity_poly.pdbx_strand_id
1 'polypeptide(L)'
;MLRTSPHLSVHRWRNHYWIPASHAAPHRVQQDLDATLIRDVGPALAAAGSALLDQSGEVVFVRRLDLDYALDAAWGRDAIARVTAGAFTRSLCRVLSEPDSENVVRFRSAADYLAAYVAARAAGTAALPWFFSTFEGWSALSASAAIRSALADDLETGRAALTSLGSTALADLVEALTDGDARQLVDVLAPAAANGAHVFADVLTLARELASAPPPAPLLRCAGLGVWLLATRTRPVSAWPIHTAVLIMRVLDEAAGRPGMPPFDRLLAMAAEDQHTLARVAVLATNGRREHVERFARALVRRSATPASSVPEVMRRSTRFGGLFLLLGDLLEIDLDHATAGWPTLRGTPALSIVRLAVLALSAGGPGGGDAIVSDPYWRDTFSWSPEIDAEAVT
;
A
#
# COMPACT_ATOMS: atom_id res chain seq x y z
N MET A 1 -10.48 -1.26 -15.63
CA MET A 1 -9.61 -1.65 -16.76
C MET A 1 -8.55 -0.62 -17.04
N LEU A 2 -7.39 -0.79 -16.41
CA LEU A 2 -6.17 -0.04 -16.70
C LEU A 2 -5.61 -0.58 -18.02
N ARG A 3 -5.60 0.24 -19.07
CA ARG A 3 -5.02 -0.16 -20.36
C ARG A 3 -3.51 0.00 -20.30
N THR A 4 -2.78 -1.01 -20.76
CA THR A 4 -1.31 -1.02 -20.84
C THR A 4 -0.76 -0.13 -21.95
N SER A 5 -1.59 0.29 -22.91
CA SER A 5 -1.18 1.26 -23.93
C SER A 5 -1.26 2.69 -23.40
N PRO A 6 -0.30 3.57 -23.76
CA PRO A 6 -0.36 4.99 -23.44
C PRO A 6 -1.68 5.55 -23.96
N HIS A 7 -2.47 6.12 -23.07
CA HIS A 7 -3.75 6.70 -23.41
C HIS A 7 -3.98 7.96 -22.61
N LEU A 8 -4.58 8.95 -23.27
CA LEU A 8 -5.10 10.15 -22.64
C LEU A 8 -6.61 10.00 -22.54
N SER A 9 -7.16 10.21 -21.35
CA SER A 9 -8.61 10.30 -21.16
C SER A 9 -8.98 11.66 -20.59
N VAL A 10 -10.03 12.27 -21.16
CA VAL A 10 -10.58 13.53 -20.67
C VAL A 10 -12.01 13.26 -20.23
N HIS A 11 -12.23 13.22 -18.92
CA HIS A 11 -13.54 12.90 -18.35
C HIS A 11 -14.56 14.01 -18.54
N ARG A 12 -14.12 15.27 -18.54
CA ARG A 12 -15.00 16.43 -18.66
C ARG A 12 -14.35 17.54 -19.45
N TRP A 13 -15.05 18.00 -20.47
CA TRP A 13 -14.69 19.16 -21.27
C TRP A 13 -15.76 20.24 -21.09
N ARG A 14 -15.35 21.49 -20.79
CA ARG A 14 -16.26 22.62 -20.67
C ARG A 14 -15.72 23.78 -21.50
N ASN A 15 -16.58 24.40 -22.30
CA ASN A 15 -16.24 25.54 -23.14
C ASN A 15 -16.86 26.82 -22.59
N HIS A 16 -16.07 27.88 -22.60
CA HIS A 16 -16.54 29.25 -22.38
C HIS A 16 -16.11 30.07 -23.59
N TYR A 17 -17.08 30.63 -24.31
CA TYR A 17 -16.82 31.39 -25.53
C TYR A 17 -17.00 32.89 -25.25
N TRP A 18 -15.98 33.68 -25.60
CA TRP A 18 -16.11 35.13 -25.68
C TRP A 18 -16.20 35.52 -27.15
N ILE A 19 -17.40 35.89 -27.59
CA ILE A 19 -17.69 36.31 -28.96
C ILE A 19 -17.96 37.82 -28.94
N PRO A 20 -17.34 38.62 -29.83
CA PRO A 20 -17.65 40.04 -29.94
C PRO A 20 -19.15 40.27 -30.14
N ALA A 21 -19.72 41.23 -29.42
CA ALA A 21 -21.16 41.53 -29.50
C ALA A 21 -21.62 41.97 -30.90
N SER A 22 -20.70 42.44 -31.74
CA SER A 22 -20.94 42.83 -33.14
C SER A 22 -21.03 41.64 -34.12
N HIS A 23 -20.75 40.41 -33.66
CA HIS A 23 -20.80 39.25 -34.54
C HIS A 23 -22.25 38.96 -34.97
N ALA A 24 -22.49 38.80 -36.28
CA ALA A 24 -23.85 38.70 -36.83
C ALA A 24 -24.65 37.46 -36.37
N ALA A 25 -23.96 36.39 -35.96
CA ALA A 25 -24.60 35.14 -35.54
C ALA A 25 -23.80 34.40 -34.44
N PRO A 26 -23.77 34.90 -33.19
CA PRO A 26 -22.93 34.35 -32.12
C PRO A 26 -23.33 32.91 -31.72
N HIS A 27 -24.63 32.60 -31.68
CA HIS A 27 -25.11 31.25 -31.35
C HIS A 27 -24.70 30.21 -32.39
N ARG A 28 -24.65 30.59 -33.67
CA ARG A 28 -24.22 29.68 -34.74
C ARG A 28 -22.73 29.36 -34.62
N VAL A 29 -21.89 30.37 -34.35
CA VAL A 29 -20.46 30.16 -34.09
C VAL A 29 -20.26 29.23 -32.90
N GLN A 30 -20.99 29.42 -31.81
CA GLN A 30 -20.93 28.52 -30.66
C GLN A 30 -21.27 27.08 -31.05
N GLN A 31 -22.39 26.85 -31.75
CA GLN A 31 -22.80 25.52 -32.19
C GLN A 31 -21.78 24.86 -33.12
N ASP A 32 -21.24 25.62 -34.08
CA ASP A 32 -20.23 25.13 -35.03
C ASP A 32 -18.91 24.78 -34.31
N LEU A 33 -18.52 25.57 -33.31
CA LEU A 33 -17.37 25.29 -32.46
C LEU A 33 -17.61 24.04 -31.60
N ASP A 34 -18.71 23.94 -30.89
CA ASP A 34 -19.04 22.75 -30.07
C ASP A 34 -19.05 21.48 -30.93
N ALA A 35 -19.66 21.53 -32.13
CA ALA A 35 -19.68 20.41 -33.07
C ALA A 35 -18.27 20.01 -33.54
N THR A 36 -17.40 20.99 -33.81
CA THR A 36 -16.01 20.75 -34.20
C THR A 36 -15.20 20.15 -33.05
N LEU A 37 -15.38 20.65 -31.83
CA LEU A 37 -14.66 20.15 -30.64
C LEU A 37 -15.04 18.70 -30.33
N ILE A 38 -16.32 18.34 -30.40
CA ILE A 38 -16.78 16.98 -30.12
C ILE A 38 -16.25 15.98 -31.15
N ARG A 39 -16.22 16.36 -32.44
CA ARG A 39 -15.92 15.43 -33.53
C ARG A 39 -14.43 15.36 -33.88
N ASP A 40 -13.77 16.51 -33.95
CA ASP A 40 -12.51 16.64 -34.68
C ASP A 40 -11.29 16.85 -33.74
N VAL A 41 -11.51 17.31 -32.50
CA VAL A 41 -10.39 17.51 -31.54
C VAL A 41 -9.80 16.21 -31.04
N GLY A 42 -10.60 15.17 -30.81
CA GLY A 42 -10.09 13.86 -30.34
C GLY A 42 -9.00 13.28 -31.27
N PRO A 43 -9.27 13.14 -32.58
CA PRO A 43 -8.25 12.73 -33.56
C PRO A 43 -7.05 13.67 -33.63
N ALA A 44 -7.26 14.98 -33.56
CA ALA A 44 -6.17 15.97 -33.56
C ALA A 44 -5.29 15.86 -32.30
N LEU A 45 -5.87 15.61 -31.14
CA LEU A 45 -5.16 15.35 -29.88
C LEU A 45 -4.39 14.04 -29.94
N ALA A 46 -4.96 12.98 -30.52
CA ALA A 46 -4.25 11.72 -30.69
C ALA A 46 -2.99 11.90 -31.56
N ALA A 47 -3.11 12.67 -32.65
CA ALA A 47 -1.98 12.97 -33.53
C ALA A 47 -0.93 13.89 -32.87
N ALA A 48 -1.35 14.89 -32.09
CA ALA A 48 -0.45 15.82 -31.41
C ALA A 48 0.18 15.24 -30.14
N GLY A 49 -0.56 14.39 -29.44
CA GLY A 49 -0.21 13.84 -28.13
C GLY A 49 0.58 12.54 -28.19
N SER A 50 0.68 11.87 -29.34
CA SER A 50 1.45 10.62 -29.47
C SER A 50 2.92 10.79 -29.14
N ALA A 51 3.48 11.99 -29.31
CA ALA A 51 4.86 12.32 -28.92
C ALA A 51 5.01 12.67 -27.43
N LEU A 52 3.91 13.05 -26.76
CA LEU A 52 3.91 13.46 -25.35
C LEU A 52 3.69 12.28 -24.40
N LEU A 53 2.91 11.29 -24.83
CA LEU A 53 2.67 10.08 -24.06
C LEU A 53 3.93 9.21 -24.15
N ASP A 54 4.87 9.48 -23.24
CA ASP A 54 6.09 8.69 -23.10
C ASP A 54 5.76 7.21 -22.83
N GLN A 55 6.68 6.31 -23.18
CA GLN A 55 6.55 4.88 -22.90
C GLN A 55 6.93 4.52 -21.45
N SER A 56 7.08 5.53 -20.58
CA SER A 56 7.53 5.37 -19.19
C SER A 56 6.59 4.51 -18.33
N GLY A 57 5.35 4.29 -18.77
CA GLY A 57 4.34 3.54 -18.02
C GLY A 57 3.76 4.30 -16.83
N GLU A 58 4.14 5.58 -16.68
CA GLU A 58 3.66 6.47 -15.63
C GLU A 58 2.15 6.74 -15.78
N VAL A 59 1.46 6.84 -14.64
CA VAL A 59 0.05 7.24 -14.58
C VAL A 59 -0.04 8.61 -13.94
N VAL A 60 -0.47 9.60 -14.71
CA VAL A 60 -0.61 10.98 -14.24
C VAL A 60 -2.06 11.42 -14.29
N PHE A 61 -2.56 11.91 -13.15
CA PHE A 61 -3.88 12.50 -13.04
C PHE A 61 -3.78 14.01 -12.93
N VAL A 62 -4.44 14.71 -13.85
CA VAL A 62 -4.58 16.17 -13.82
C VAL A 62 -6.02 16.51 -13.47
N ARG A 63 -6.24 17.17 -12.33
CA ARG A 63 -7.58 17.51 -11.84
C ARG A 63 -8.28 18.52 -12.74
N ARG A 64 -7.53 19.54 -13.16
CA ARG A 64 -8.03 20.63 -14.01
C ARG A 64 -6.93 21.09 -14.97
N LEU A 65 -7.32 21.26 -16.22
CA LEU A 65 -6.50 21.87 -17.26
C LEU A 65 -7.26 23.06 -17.85
N ASP A 66 -6.73 24.26 -17.63
CA ASP A 66 -7.28 25.48 -18.22
C ASP A 66 -6.60 25.77 -19.56
N LEU A 67 -7.42 26.13 -20.54
CA LEU A 67 -7.00 26.38 -21.92
C LEU A 67 -7.49 27.76 -22.34
N ASP A 68 -6.56 28.67 -22.58
CA ASP A 68 -6.84 30.01 -23.08
C ASP A 68 -6.21 30.17 -24.47
N TYR A 69 -7.04 30.30 -25.50
CA TYR A 69 -6.59 30.50 -26.87
C TYR A 69 -7.65 31.21 -27.72
N ALA A 70 -7.20 31.90 -28.76
CA ALA A 70 -8.07 32.56 -29.72
C ALA A 70 -8.34 31.65 -30.93
N LEU A 71 -9.56 31.72 -31.45
CA LEU A 71 -9.98 31.06 -32.68
C LEU A 71 -10.56 32.10 -33.63
N ASP A 72 -10.27 31.95 -34.91
CA ASP A 72 -10.97 32.70 -35.96
C ASP A 72 -12.17 31.88 -36.43
N ALA A 73 -13.37 32.46 -36.34
CA ALA A 73 -14.61 31.82 -36.75
C ALA A 73 -14.66 31.55 -38.27
N ALA A 74 -13.80 32.19 -39.07
CA ALA A 74 -13.68 31.93 -40.50
C ALA A 74 -12.85 30.68 -40.82
N TRP A 75 -12.16 30.10 -39.85
CA TRP A 75 -11.35 28.91 -40.07
C TRP A 75 -12.20 27.67 -40.33
N GLY A 76 -11.68 26.79 -41.20
CA GLY A 76 -12.25 25.46 -41.37
C GLY A 76 -12.07 24.59 -40.11
N ARG A 77 -12.93 23.59 -39.95
CA ARG A 77 -12.97 22.68 -38.79
C ARG A 77 -11.60 22.07 -38.45
N ASP A 78 -10.88 21.59 -39.46
CA ASP A 78 -9.55 20.99 -39.28
C ASP A 78 -8.54 21.97 -38.66
N ALA A 79 -8.60 23.24 -39.05
CA ALA A 79 -7.71 24.27 -38.51
C ALA A 79 -8.05 24.57 -37.04
N ILE A 80 -9.35 24.70 -36.73
CA ILE A 80 -9.83 24.89 -35.35
C ILE A 80 -9.43 23.71 -34.45
N ALA A 81 -9.61 22.48 -34.93
CA ALA A 81 -9.23 21.27 -34.22
C ALA A 81 -7.73 21.21 -33.95
N ARG A 82 -6.89 21.51 -34.96
CA ARG A 82 -5.42 21.55 -34.79
C ARG A 82 -4.97 22.62 -33.81
N VAL A 83 -5.52 23.83 -33.88
CA VAL A 83 -5.15 24.92 -32.96
C VAL A 83 -5.56 24.57 -31.52
N THR A 84 -6.77 24.03 -31.35
CA THR A 84 -7.26 23.55 -30.05
C THR A 84 -6.37 22.44 -29.49
N ALA A 85 -6.07 21.42 -30.30
CA ALA A 85 -5.19 20.33 -29.88
C ALA A 85 -3.80 20.84 -29.51
N GLY A 86 -3.23 21.77 -30.28
CA GLY A 86 -1.95 22.39 -29.96
C GLY A 86 -1.98 23.19 -28.65
N ALA A 87 -3.07 23.94 -28.38
CA ALA A 87 -3.24 24.65 -27.12
C ALA A 87 -3.36 23.70 -25.92
N PHE A 88 -4.15 22.64 -26.07
CA PHE A 88 -4.25 21.56 -25.09
C PHE A 88 -2.90 20.93 -24.80
N THR A 89 -2.19 20.47 -25.83
CA THR A 89 -0.89 19.80 -25.66
C THR A 89 0.11 20.71 -24.98
N ARG A 90 0.20 22.00 -25.36
CA ARG A 90 1.09 22.95 -24.68
C ARG A 90 0.75 23.14 -23.20
N SER A 91 -0.54 23.30 -22.88
CA SER A 91 -0.98 23.45 -21.48
C SER A 91 -0.70 22.18 -20.68
N LEU A 92 -0.95 21.01 -21.28
CA LEU A 92 -0.66 19.72 -20.65
C LEU A 92 0.86 19.54 -20.43
N CYS A 93 1.72 19.82 -21.41
CA CYS A 93 3.17 19.75 -21.24
C CYS A 93 3.64 20.63 -20.07
N ARG A 94 3.11 21.84 -19.96
CA ARG A 94 3.43 22.76 -18.85
C ARG A 94 3.04 22.14 -17.51
N VAL A 95 1.79 21.67 -17.38
CA VAL A 95 1.29 21.05 -16.14
C VAL A 95 2.06 19.77 -15.80
N LEU A 96 2.40 18.94 -16.79
CA LEU A 96 3.20 17.74 -16.57
C LEU A 96 4.65 18.03 -16.16
N SER A 97 5.16 19.23 -16.44
CA SER A 97 6.49 19.68 -15.99
C SER A 97 6.48 20.23 -14.56
N GLU A 98 5.32 20.51 -13.99
CA GLU A 98 5.18 20.99 -12.60
C GLU A 98 5.38 19.83 -11.60
N PRO A 99 5.89 20.05 -10.39
CA PRO A 99 5.98 19.00 -9.36
C PRO A 99 4.60 18.48 -8.93
N ASP A 100 4.56 17.43 -8.13
CA ASP A 100 3.32 16.91 -7.56
C ASP A 100 2.61 18.00 -6.73
N SER A 101 1.30 18.09 -6.90
CA SER A 101 0.46 19.12 -6.30
C SER A 101 -0.99 18.62 -6.13
N GLU A 102 -1.87 19.45 -5.55
CA GLU A 102 -3.30 19.11 -5.50
C GLU A 102 -3.94 18.97 -6.90
N ASN A 103 -3.34 19.58 -7.93
CA ASN A 103 -3.82 19.51 -9.30
C ASN A 103 -3.19 18.36 -10.08
N VAL A 104 -1.99 17.91 -9.72
CA VAL A 104 -1.24 16.87 -10.46
C VAL A 104 -0.76 15.79 -9.51
N VAL A 105 -1.25 14.57 -9.73
CA VAL A 105 -0.87 13.38 -8.96
C VAL A 105 -0.23 12.37 -9.89
N ARG A 106 0.95 11.87 -9.51
CA ARG A 106 1.75 10.94 -10.31
C ARG A 106 1.91 9.59 -9.61
N PHE A 107 1.87 8.53 -10.40
CA PHE A 107 2.24 7.19 -10.00
C PHE A 107 3.22 6.63 -11.02
N ARG A 108 4.29 5.99 -10.55
CA ARG A 108 5.37 5.51 -11.44
C ARG A 108 4.89 4.42 -12.40
N SER A 109 3.81 3.73 -12.03
CA SER A 109 3.21 2.67 -12.83
C SER A 109 1.72 2.51 -12.53
N ALA A 110 1.02 1.78 -13.39
CA ALA A 110 -0.35 1.34 -13.12
C ALA A 110 -0.45 0.46 -11.86
N ALA A 111 0.62 -0.29 -11.53
CA ALA A 111 0.70 -1.10 -10.33
C ALA A 111 0.79 -0.23 -9.06
N ASP A 112 1.60 0.83 -9.09
CA ASP A 112 1.72 1.78 -7.97
C ASP A 112 0.39 2.51 -7.72
N TYR A 113 -0.32 2.88 -8.79
CA TYR A 113 -1.66 3.47 -8.69
C TYR A 113 -2.67 2.50 -8.07
N LEU A 114 -2.68 1.25 -8.51
CA LEU A 114 -3.54 0.21 -7.95
C LEU A 114 -3.19 -0.10 -6.49
N ALA A 115 -1.90 -0.14 -6.14
CA ALA A 115 -1.44 -0.36 -4.77
C ALA A 115 -1.88 0.77 -3.85
N ALA A 116 -1.80 2.03 -4.30
CA ALA A 116 -2.30 3.17 -3.54
C ALA A 116 -3.82 3.08 -3.29
N TYR A 117 -4.60 2.65 -4.29
CA TYR A 117 -6.03 2.41 -4.11
C TYR A 117 -6.31 1.30 -3.09
N VAL A 118 -5.60 0.18 -3.21
CA VAL A 118 -5.75 -0.96 -2.29
C VAL A 118 -5.41 -0.55 -0.86
N ALA A 119 -4.32 0.18 -0.65
CA ALA A 119 -3.93 0.72 0.65
C ALA A 119 -5.02 1.65 1.23
N ALA A 120 -5.54 2.58 0.42
CA ALA A 120 -6.58 3.49 0.86
C ALA A 120 -7.89 2.78 1.26
N ARG A 121 -8.27 1.73 0.53
CA ARG A 121 -9.44 0.89 0.84
C ARG A 121 -9.21 0.03 2.08
N ALA A 122 -8.03 -0.55 2.22
CA ALA A 122 -7.66 -1.37 3.36
C ALA A 122 -7.66 -0.56 4.67
N ALA A 123 -7.15 0.66 4.62
CA ALA A 123 -7.18 1.60 5.74
C ALA A 123 -8.60 2.12 6.11
N GLY A 124 -9.64 1.70 5.40
CA GLY A 124 -11.02 2.10 5.70
C GLY A 124 -11.33 3.56 5.37
N THR A 125 -10.60 4.18 4.44
CA THR A 125 -10.81 5.59 4.07
C THR A 125 -12.24 5.81 3.56
N ALA A 126 -13.02 6.62 4.28
CA ALA A 126 -14.45 6.82 4.00
C ALA A 126 -14.70 7.51 2.64
N ALA A 127 -13.86 8.47 2.28
CA ALA A 127 -13.90 9.18 1.01
C ALA A 127 -12.57 9.01 0.28
N LEU A 128 -12.60 8.30 -0.85
CA LEU A 128 -11.42 8.13 -1.67
C LEU A 128 -11.07 9.46 -2.36
N PRO A 129 -9.76 9.76 -2.51
CA PRO A 129 -9.31 10.85 -3.36
C PRO A 129 -9.91 10.82 -4.78
N TRP A 130 -10.13 12.00 -5.37
CA TRP A 130 -10.78 12.18 -6.68
C TRP A 130 -10.10 11.43 -7.84
N PHE A 131 -8.79 11.21 -7.75
CA PHE A 131 -8.02 10.49 -8.77
C PHE A 131 -8.30 8.99 -8.79
N PHE A 132 -8.99 8.45 -7.77
CA PHE A 132 -9.48 7.06 -7.77
C PHE A 132 -10.83 6.87 -8.48
N SER A 133 -11.29 7.86 -9.27
CA SER A 133 -12.57 7.81 -9.98
C SER A 133 -12.73 6.58 -10.90
N THR A 134 -11.64 6.03 -11.46
CA THR A 134 -11.65 4.77 -12.24
C THR A 134 -12.23 3.59 -11.45
N PHE A 135 -12.19 3.65 -10.11
CA PHE A 135 -12.67 2.61 -9.22
C PHE A 135 -14.05 2.91 -8.60
N GLU A 136 -14.71 4.00 -9.00
CA GLU A 136 -16.06 4.36 -8.51
C GLU A 136 -17.08 3.24 -8.73
N GLY A 137 -16.92 2.43 -9.78
CA GLY A 137 -17.77 1.26 -10.03
C GLY A 137 -17.73 0.21 -8.91
N TRP A 138 -16.72 0.23 -8.04
CA TRP A 138 -16.60 -0.66 -6.88
C TRP A 138 -16.91 0.01 -5.55
N SER A 139 -17.27 1.30 -5.56
CA SER A 139 -17.55 2.07 -4.33
C SER A 139 -18.68 1.47 -3.49
N ALA A 140 -19.67 0.83 -4.13
CA ALA A 140 -20.79 0.16 -3.47
C ALA A 140 -20.42 -1.20 -2.85
N LEU A 141 -19.24 -1.74 -3.13
CA LEU A 141 -18.77 -3.02 -2.58
C LEU A 141 -18.13 -2.82 -1.20
N SER A 142 -18.12 -3.89 -0.40
CA SER A 142 -17.30 -3.93 0.82
C SER A 142 -15.81 -3.72 0.50
N ALA A 143 -15.00 -3.33 1.48
CA ALA A 143 -13.56 -3.13 1.29
C ALA A 143 -12.90 -4.38 0.67
N SER A 144 -13.14 -5.54 1.27
CA SER A 144 -12.67 -6.85 0.81
C SER A 144 -13.03 -7.14 -0.66
N ALA A 145 -14.32 -6.99 -1.02
CA ALA A 145 -14.77 -7.29 -2.38
C ALA A 145 -14.24 -6.27 -3.41
N ALA A 146 -14.17 -5.00 -3.05
CA ALA A 146 -13.60 -3.96 -3.91
C ALA A 146 -12.10 -4.19 -4.18
N ILE A 147 -11.34 -4.52 -3.14
CA ILE A 147 -9.92 -4.86 -3.25
C ILE A 147 -9.73 -6.09 -4.14
N ARG A 148 -10.52 -7.16 -3.90
CA ARG A 148 -10.44 -8.37 -4.71
C ARG A 148 -10.73 -8.08 -6.19
N SER A 149 -11.82 -7.38 -6.48
CA SER A 149 -12.18 -7.01 -7.86
C SER A 149 -11.10 -6.16 -8.51
N ALA A 150 -10.49 -5.24 -7.76
CA ALA A 150 -9.42 -4.38 -8.27
C ALA A 150 -8.17 -5.13 -8.67
N LEU A 151 -7.69 -6.01 -7.79
CA LEU A 151 -6.50 -6.82 -8.04
C LEU A 151 -6.74 -7.87 -9.13
N ALA A 152 -7.97 -8.36 -9.28
CA ALA A 152 -8.33 -9.39 -10.26
C ALA A 152 -8.70 -8.85 -11.65
N ASP A 153 -8.90 -7.53 -11.82
CA ASP A 153 -9.26 -6.91 -13.12
C ASP A 153 -8.13 -7.08 -14.16
N ASP A 154 -6.88 -6.93 -13.74
CA ASP A 154 -5.69 -7.21 -14.53
C ASP A 154 -4.66 -7.94 -13.66
N LEU A 155 -4.41 -9.22 -13.97
CA LEU A 155 -3.63 -10.11 -13.08
C LEU A 155 -2.16 -9.73 -12.97
N GLU A 156 -1.57 -9.16 -14.03
CA GLU A 156 -0.18 -8.73 -14.04
C GLU A 156 -0.01 -7.49 -13.16
N THR A 157 -0.84 -6.46 -13.39
CA THR A 157 -0.87 -5.23 -12.59
C THR A 157 -1.24 -5.52 -11.15
N GLY A 158 -2.21 -6.41 -10.90
CA GLY A 158 -2.62 -6.84 -9.56
C GLY A 158 -1.47 -7.48 -8.77
N ARG A 159 -0.71 -8.38 -9.39
CA ARG A 159 0.50 -8.96 -8.77
C ARG A 159 1.55 -7.89 -8.47
N ALA A 160 1.89 -7.06 -9.46
CA ALA A 160 2.87 -6.01 -9.30
C ALA A 160 2.46 -5.02 -8.19
N ALA A 161 1.16 -4.69 -8.10
CA ALA A 161 0.61 -3.83 -7.07
C ALA A 161 0.81 -4.42 -5.68
N LEU A 162 0.52 -5.72 -5.48
CA LEU A 162 0.77 -6.40 -4.21
C LEU A 162 2.24 -6.34 -3.79
N THR A 163 3.17 -6.54 -4.72
CA THR A 163 4.62 -6.46 -4.44
C THR A 163 5.09 -5.05 -4.11
N SER A 164 4.41 -4.02 -4.60
CA SER A 164 4.74 -2.62 -4.32
C SER A 164 4.21 -2.10 -2.96
N LEU A 165 3.31 -2.84 -2.29
CA LEU A 165 2.76 -2.43 -1.00
C LEU A 165 3.84 -2.47 0.09
N GLY A 166 3.91 -1.40 0.88
CA GLY A 166 4.69 -1.38 2.12
C GLY A 166 4.13 -2.36 3.17
N SER A 167 4.96 -2.73 4.15
CA SER A 167 4.59 -3.70 5.19
C SER A 167 3.33 -3.32 5.98
N THR A 168 3.17 -2.04 6.32
CA THR A 168 1.97 -1.52 6.99
C THR A 168 0.72 -1.68 6.14
N ALA A 169 0.75 -1.20 4.89
CA ALA A 169 -0.39 -1.30 3.98
C ALA A 169 -0.75 -2.75 3.65
N LEU A 170 0.23 -3.65 3.61
CA LEU A 170 -0.01 -5.08 3.45
C LEU A 170 -0.68 -5.71 4.68
N ALA A 171 -0.35 -5.25 5.89
CA ALA A 171 -1.03 -5.69 7.11
C ALA A 171 -2.50 -5.23 7.12
N ASP A 172 -2.74 -3.95 6.81
CA ASP A 172 -4.09 -3.39 6.69
C ASP A 172 -4.90 -4.14 5.61
N LEU A 173 -4.27 -4.46 4.48
CA LEU A 173 -4.89 -5.23 3.40
C LEU A 173 -5.38 -6.60 3.90
N VAL A 174 -4.53 -7.34 4.61
CA VAL A 174 -4.92 -8.67 5.11
C VAL A 174 -6.05 -8.55 6.14
N GLU A 175 -6.03 -7.54 6.99
CA GLU A 175 -7.11 -7.30 7.96
C GLU A 175 -8.43 -6.94 7.28
N ALA A 176 -8.38 -6.18 6.18
CA ALA A 176 -9.55 -5.78 5.41
C ALA A 176 -10.17 -6.91 4.58
N LEU A 177 -9.44 -8.01 4.32
CA LEU A 177 -9.89 -9.13 3.51
C LEU A 177 -10.67 -10.17 4.32
N THR A 178 -11.78 -10.65 3.75
CA THR A 178 -12.44 -11.86 4.25
C THR A 178 -11.64 -13.11 3.89
N ASP A 179 -11.80 -14.18 4.67
CA ASP A 179 -11.15 -15.46 4.40
C ASP A 179 -11.48 -16.02 3.00
N GLY A 180 -12.69 -15.75 2.50
CA GLY A 180 -13.13 -16.17 1.17
C GLY A 180 -12.44 -15.38 0.05
N ASP A 181 -12.45 -14.06 0.16
CA ASP A 181 -11.84 -13.19 -0.86
C ASP A 181 -10.32 -13.35 -0.89
N ALA A 182 -9.66 -13.53 0.26
CA ALA A 182 -8.23 -13.79 0.32
C ALA A 182 -7.85 -15.10 -0.39
N ARG A 183 -8.62 -16.19 -0.19
CA ARG A 183 -8.42 -17.45 -0.91
C ARG A 183 -8.60 -17.28 -2.42
N GLN A 184 -9.67 -16.60 -2.82
CA GLN A 184 -9.94 -16.35 -4.24
C GLN A 184 -8.85 -15.50 -4.89
N LEU A 185 -8.31 -14.50 -4.19
CA LEU A 185 -7.17 -13.71 -4.66
C LEU A 185 -5.93 -14.57 -4.88
N VAL A 186 -5.64 -15.48 -3.95
CA VAL A 186 -4.51 -16.41 -4.12
C VAL A 186 -4.70 -17.31 -5.33
N ASP A 187 -5.90 -17.85 -5.54
CA ASP A 187 -6.20 -18.71 -6.69
C ASP A 187 -6.08 -17.98 -8.03
N VAL A 188 -6.49 -16.71 -8.08
CA VAL A 188 -6.53 -15.91 -9.30
C VAL A 188 -5.16 -15.28 -9.63
N LEU A 189 -4.45 -14.77 -8.62
CA LEU A 189 -3.18 -14.06 -8.84
C LEU A 189 -1.98 -14.98 -8.90
N ALA A 190 -2.01 -16.12 -8.20
CA ALA A 190 -0.89 -17.04 -8.27
C ALA A 190 -0.77 -17.61 -9.70
N PRO A 191 0.45 -17.69 -10.26
CA PRO A 191 0.67 -18.28 -11.57
C PRO A 191 0.18 -19.73 -11.61
N ALA A 192 -0.31 -20.15 -12.78
CA ALA A 192 -0.67 -21.54 -13.01
C ALA A 192 0.53 -22.45 -12.72
N ALA A 193 0.30 -23.56 -12.03
CA ALA A 193 1.37 -24.48 -11.67
C ALA A 193 2.00 -25.09 -12.93
N ALA A 194 3.29 -24.80 -13.17
CA ALA A 194 4.10 -25.62 -14.05
C ALA A 194 4.31 -26.96 -13.33
N ASN A 195 3.76 -28.06 -13.87
CA ASN A 195 3.91 -29.47 -13.47
C ASN A 195 4.37 -29.74 -12.02
N GLY A 196 3.51 -30.41 -11.24
CA GLY A 196 3.59 -30.60 -9.78
C GLY A 196 4.83 -31.28 -9.16
N ALA A 197 5.97 -31.36 -9.85
CA ALA A 197 7.23 -31.89 -9.35
C ALA A 197 7.90 -31.01 -8.27
N HIS A 198 7.63 -29.68 -8.25
CA HIS A 198 8.34 -28.76 -7.35
C HIS A 198 7.57 -28.33 -6.11
N VAL A 199 6.33 -28.78 -5.97
CA VAL A 199 5.39 -28.16 -5.04
C VAL A 199 5.85 -28.27 -3.58
N PHE A 200 6.47 -29.39 -3.21
CA PHE A 200 7.03 -29.54 -1.87
C PHE A 200 8.24 -28.62 -1.62
N ALA A 201 9.11 -28.44 -2.62
CA ALA A 201 10.26 -27.55 -2.49
C ALA A 201 9.78 -26.10 -2.30
N ASP A 202 8.69 -25.71 -2.97
CA ASP A 202 8.06 -24.40 -2.80
C ASP A 202 7.46 -24.24 -1.40
N VAL A 203 6.72 -25.24 -0.90
CA VAL A 203 6.19 -25.22 0.49
C VAL A 203 7.31 -25.09 1.52
N LEU A 204 8.41 -25.84 1.37
CA LEU A 204 9.55 -25.71 2.28
C LEU A 204 10.24 -24.35 2.16
N THR A 205 10.29 -23.78 0.97
CA THR A 205 10.89 -22.45 0.76
C THR A 205 10.02 -21.38 1.42
N LEU A 206 8.70 -21.42 1.22
CA LEU A 206 7.73 -20.57 1.90
C LEU A 206 7.86 -20.68 3.43
N ALA A 207 7.93 -21.91 3.94
CA ALA A 207 8.12 -22.18 5.35
C ALA A 207 9.41 -21.55 5.90
N ARG A 208 10.54 -21.68 5.20
CA ARG A 208 11.82 -21.07 5.62
C ARG A 208 11.76 -19.55 5.60
N GLU A 209 11.18 -18.94 4.58
CA GLU A 209 11.04 -17.49 4.47
C GLU A 209 10.18 -16.92 5.60
N LEU A 210 9.04 -17.58 5.89
CA LEU A 210 8.18 -17.26 7.03
C LEU A 210 8.91 -17.41 8.37
N ALA A 211 9.85 -18.34 8.47
CA ALA A 211 10.66 -18.49 9.68
C ALA A 211 11.71 -17.36 9.83
N SER A 212 12.28 -16.87 8.72
CA SER A 212 13.30 -15.80 8.73
C SER A 212 12.72 -14.39 8.83
N ALA A 213 11.57 -14.14 8.20
CA ALA A 213 10.91 -12.85 8.14
C ALA A 213 9.43 -13.06 8.45
N PRO A 214 9.09 -13.23 9.73
CA PRO A 214 7.77 -13.68 10.05
C PRO A 214 6.69 -12.62 9.83
N PRO A 215 5.49 -13.03 9.42
CA PRO A 215 4.38 -12.12 9.30
C PRO A 215 3.96 -11.61 10.69
N PRO A 216 3.35 -10.41 10.76
CA PRO A 216 2.67 -9.94 11.95
C PRO A 216 1.73 -11.01 12.53
N ALA A 217 1.68 -11.13 13.86
CA ALA A 217 0.89 -12.15 14.56
C ALA A 217 -0.60 -12.25 14.12
N PRO A 218 -1.31 -11.14 13.82
CA PRO A 218 -2.69 -11.21 13.32
C PRO A 218 -2.83 -12.01 12.02
N LEU A 219 -1.80 -12.01 11.17
CA LEU A 219 -1.84 -12.65 9.85
C LEU A 219 -1.80 -14.18 9.93
N LEU A 220 -1.28 -14.75 11.03
CA LEU A 220 -1.16 -16.21 11.19
C LEU A 220 -2.52 -16.92 11.27
N ARG A 221 -3.59 -16.17 11.56
CA ARG A 221 -4.93 -16.73 11.80
C ARG A 221 -5.88 -16.62 10.62
N CYS A 222 -5.58 -15.77 9.64
CA CYS A 222 -6.46 -15.45 8.53
C CYS A 222 -5.93 -16.01 7.21
N ALA A 223 -6.82 -16.28 6.26
CA ALA A 223 -6.43 -16.72 4.92
C ALA A 223 -5.58 -15.67 4.16
N GLY A 224 -5.55 -14.41 4.62
CA GLY A 224 -4.70 -13.37 4.05
C GLY A 224 -3.19 -13.59 4.21
N LEU A 225 -2.76 -14.59 5.00
CA LEU A 225 -1.37 -15.06 4.95
C LEU A 225 -0.95 -15.48 3.52
N GLY A 226 -1.88 -16.04 2.73
CA GLY A 226 -1.59 -16.38 1.34
C GLY A 226 -1.35 -15.16 0.45
N VAL A 227 -2.08 -14.07 0.70
CA VAL A 227 -1.90 -12.79 0.02
C VAL A 227 -0.59 -12.13 0.43
N TRP A 228 -0.24 -12.20 1.71
CA TRP A 228 1.06 -11.74 2.21
C TRP A 228 2.23 -12.49 1.55
N LEU A 229 2.10 -13.82 1.40
CA LEU A 229 3.08 -14.64 0.70
C LEU A 229 3.19 -14.33 -0.80
N LEU A 230 2.10 -13.92 -1.44
CA LEU A 230 2.16 -13.43 -2.83
C LEU A 230 2.89 -12.09 -2.94
N ALA A 231 2.63 -11.17 -2.02
CA ALA A 231 3.21 -9.82 -2.04
C ALA A 231 4.72 -9.80 -1.76
N THR A 232 5.18 -10.64 -0.83
CA THR A 232 6.55 -10.56 -0.27
C THR A 232 7.60 -11.35 -1.06
N ARG A 233 7.21 -12.05 -2.12
CA ARG A 233 8.13 -12.95 -2.84
C ARG A 233 8.68 -12.33 -4.11
N THR A 234 9.97 -12.59 -4.32
CA THR A 234 10.68 -12.29 -5.57
C THR A 234 10.47 -13.34 -6.66
N ARG A 235 10.09 -14.56 -6.26
CA ARG A 235 9.85 -15.67 -7.20
C ARG A 235 8.36 -16.03 -7.27
N PRO A 236 7.79 -16.20 -8.48
CA PRO A 236 6.42 -16.66 -8.66
C PRO A 236 6.24 -18.06 -8.07
N VAL A 237 5.18 -18.25 -7.28
CA VAL A 237 4.80 -19.53 -6.67
C VAL A 237 3.32 -19.79 -6.97
N SER A 238 2.98 -21.01 -7.39
CA SER A 238 1.59 -21.35 -7.71
C SER A 238 0.68 -21.37 -6.48
N ALA A 239 -0.64 -21.35 -6.67
CA ALA A 239 -1.62 -21.26 -5.59
C ALA A 239 -1.51 -22.43 -4.58
N TRP A 240 -1.30 -23.65 -5.07
CA TRP A 240 -1.30 -24.85 -4.23
C TRP A 240 -0.24 -24.83 -3.11
N PRO A 241 1.05 -24.54 -3.38
CA PRO A 241 2.06 -24.46 -2.32
C PRO A 241 1.76 -23.33 -1.32
N ILE A 242 1.19 -22.22 -1.77
CA ILE A 242 0.76 -21.12 -0.89
C ILE A 242 -0.34 -21.61 0.06
N HIS A 243 -1.41 -22.20 -0.46
CA HIS A 243 -2.50 -22.72 0.36
C HIS A 243 -2.04 -23.80 1.35
N THR A 244 -1.13 -24.66 0.92
CA THR A 244 -0.56 -25.72 1.77
C THR A 244 0.29 -25.12 2.89
N ALA A 245 1.11 -24.10 2.59
CA ALA A 245 1.87 -23.39 3.61
C ALA A 245 0.93 -22.69 4.61
N VAL A 246 -0.09 -21.98 4.14
CA VAL A 246 -1.09 -21.31 5.01
C VAL A 246 -1.76 -22.31 5.95
N LEU A 247 -2.19 -23.46 5.41
CA LEU A 247 -2.80 -24.51 6.21
C LEU A 247 -1.85 -25.02 7.30
N ILE A 248 -0.60 -25.39 6.94
CA ILE A 248 0.39 -25.87 7.91
C ILE A 248 0.59 -24.81 9.01
N MET A 249 0.71 -23.54 8.64
CA MET A 249 0.91 -22.44 9.60
C MET A 249 -0.25 -22.30 10.58
N ARG A 250 -1.51 -22.35 10.09
CA ARG A 250 -2.70 -22.27 10.95
C ARG A 250 -2.75 -23.43 11.95
N VAL A 251 -2.48 -24.65 11.48
CA VAL A 251 -2.42 -25.84 12.34
C VAL A 251 -1.33 -25.67 13.40
N LEU A 252 -0.16 -25.17 13.02
CA LEU A 252 0.94 -24.97 13.96
C LEU A 252 0.66 -23.87 14.99
N ASP A 253 -0.02 -22.79 14.60
CA ASP A 253 -0.48 -21.74 15.53
C ASP A 253 -1.52 -22.29 16.52
N GLU A 254 -2.54 -23.00 16.03
CA GLU A 254 -3.55 -23.63 16.89
C GLU A 254 -2.93 -24.68 17.82
N ALA A 255 -1.94 -25.43 17.32
CA ALA A 255 -1.21 -26.39 18.12
C ALA A 255 -0.37 -25.71 19.21
N ALA A 256 0.24 -24.57 18.94
CA ALA A 256 0.97 -23.84 19.97
C ALA A 256 0.06 -23.39 21.13
N GLY A 257 -1.22 -23.13 20.86
CA GLY A 257 -2.20 -22.74 21.88
C GLY A 257 -2.74 -23.87 22.77
N ARG A 258 -2.49 -25.15 22.42
CA ARG A 258 -2.96 -26.32 23.19
C ARG A 258 -1.76 -27.17 23.64
N PRO A 259 -1.42 -27.28 24.94
CA PRO A 259 -0.37 -28.20 25.37
C PRO A 259 -0.77 -29.68 25.19
N GLY A 260 0.20 -30.57 24.94
CA GLY A 260 0.04 -32.03 25.15
C GLY A 260 -0.12 -32.96 23.94
N MET A 261 -0.15 -32.49 22.69
CA MET A 261 -0.17 -33.36 21.51
C MET A 261 0.90 -32.95 20.49
N PRO A 262 1.60 -33.90 19.84
CA PRO A 262 2.60 -33.59 18.83
C PRO A 262 1.97 -32.80 17.66
N PRO A 263 2.66 -31.77 17.12
CA PRO A 263 2.10 -30.92 16.06
C PRO A 263 1.66 -31.68 14.81
N PHE A 264 2.37 -32.76 14.47
CA PHE A 264 2.07 -33.58 13.30
C PHE A 264 0.78 -34.39 13.46
N ASP A 265 0.52 -34.90 14.67
CA ASP A 265 -0.70 -35.68 14.95
C ASP A 265 -1.94 -34.77 14.93
N ARG A 266 -1.79 -33.50 15.32
CA ARG A 266 -2.84 -32.47 15.14
C ARG A 266 -3.08 -32.12 13.69
N LEU A 267 -2.01 -31.96 12.91
CA LEU A 267 -2.10 -31.72 11.48
C LEU A 267 -2.90 -32.84 10.80
N LEU A 268 -2.63 -34.10 11.15
CA LEU A 268 -3.41 -35.25 10.68
C LEU A 268 -4.87 -35.22 11.16
N ALA A 269 -5.13 -34.90 12.43
CA ALA A 269 -6.48 -34.84 12.98
C ALA A 269 -7.35 -33.75 12.34
N MET A 270 -6.81 -32.53 12.19
CA MET A 270 -7.51 -31.44 11.52
C MET A 270 -7.69 -31.71 10.03
N ALA A 271 -6.68 -32.32 9.40
CA ALA A 271 -6.78 -32.70 8.01
C ALA A 271 -7.85 -33.76 7.79
N ALA A 272 -8.12 -34.64 8.76
CA ALA A 272 -9.19 -35.63 8.66
C ALA A 272 -10.60 -35.01 8.56
N GLU A 273 -10.78 -33.75 8.99
CA GLU A 273 -12.05 -33.03 8.88
C GLU A 273 -12.30 -32.45 7.48
N ASP A 274 -11.26 -32.28 6.66
CA ASP A 274 -11.35 -31.82 5.28
C ASP A 274 -10.53 -32.73 4.36
N GLN A 275 -11.21 -33.54 3.55
CA GLN A 275 -10.60 -34.52 2.65
C GLN A 275 -9.57 -33.91 1.69
N HIS A 276 -9.71 -32.64 1.31
CA HIS A 276 -8.73 -31.96 0.46
C HIS A 276 -7.46 -31.61 1.25
N THR A 277 -7.62 -31.16 2.49
CA THR A 277 -6.54 -30.92 3.45
C THR A 277 -5.84 -32.23 3.83
N LEU A 278 -6.57 -33.32 4.04
CA LEU A 278 -6.02 -34.67 4.28
C LEU A 278 -5.14 -35.13 3.13
N ALA A 279 -5.61 -34.99 1.88
CA ALA A 279 -4.83 -35.36 0.72
C ALA A 279 -3.52 -34.56 0.63
N ARG A 280 -3.56 -33.25 0.95
CA ARG A 280 -2.36 -32.39 0.97
C ARG A 280 -1.38 -32.80 2.06
N VAL A 281 -1.86 -33.05 3.27
CA VAL A 281 -1.04 -33.47 4.40
C VAL A 281 -0.47 -34.88 4.19
N ALA A 282 -1.26 -35.80 3.63
CA ALA A 282 -0.83 -37.15 3.30
C ALA A 282 0.32 -37.13 2.28
N VAL A 283 0.29 -36.25 1.28
CA VAL A 283 1.40 -36.06 0.32
C VAL A 283 2.68 -35.57 1.01
N LEU A 284 2.57 -34.76 2.07
CA LEU A 284 3.74 -34.36 2.87
C LEU A 284 4.29 -35.54 3.70
N ALA A 285 3.40 -36.41 4.18
CA ALA A 285 3.73 -37.56 5.03
C ALA A 285 4.37 -38.72 4.25
N THR A 286 3.84 -39.06 3.07
CA THR A 286 4.24 -40.25 2.29
C THR A 286 5.63 -40.13 1.66
N ASN A 287 6.16 -38.91 1.49
CA ASN A 287 7.48 -38.68 0.88
C ASN A 287 8.66 -38.86 1.85
N GLY A 288 8.45 -39.41 3.06
CA GLY A 288 9.53 -39.68 4.02
C GLY A 288 10.11 -38.43 4.69
N ARG A 289 9.38 -37.30 4.67
CA ARG A 289 9.89 -35.98 5.11
C ARG A 289 9.29 -35.49 6.43
N ARG A 290 8.76 -36.40 7.25
CA ARG A 290 8.23 -36.14 8.60
C ARG A 290 9.16 -35.26 9.44
N GLU A 291 10.46 -35.53 9.40
CA GLU A 291 11.46 -34.78 10.17
C GLU A 291 11.52 -33.28 9.80
N HIS A 292 11.27 -32.92 8.54
CA HIS A 292 11.25 -31.52 8.09
C HIS A 292 10.03 -30.78 8.61
N VAL A 293 8.87 -31.43 8.59
CA VAL A 293 7.62 -30.89 9.15
C VAL A 293 7.75 -30.73 10.66
N GLU A 294 8.34 -31.70 11.36
CA GLU A 294 8.60 -31.61 12.81
C GLU A 294 9.64 -30.55 13.17
N ARG A 295 10.69 -30.37 12.36
CA ARG A 295 11.67 -29.30 12.56
C ARG A 295 11.03 -27.92 12.37
N PHE A 296 10.18 -27.77 11.36
CA PHE A 296 9.42 -26.56 11.12
C PHE A 296 8.42 -26.27 12.25
N ALA A 297 7.66 -27.28 12.65
CA ALA A 297 6.73 -27.21 13.77
C ALA A 297 7.42 -26.79 15.07
N ARG A 298 8.60 -27.34 15.36
CA ARG A 298 9.40 -26.96 16.52
C ARG A 298 9.90 -25.53 16.46
N ALA A 299 10.30 -25.03 15.28
CA ALA A 299 10.71 -23.63 15.12
C ALA A 299 9.55 -22.66 15.41
N LEU A 300 8.34 -22.99 14.93
CA LEU A 300 7.11 -22.24 15.22
C LEU A 300 6.71 -22.30 16.69
N VAL A 301 6.65 -23.50 17.27
CA VAL A 301 6.31 -23.68 18.69
C VAL A 301 7.31 -22.96 19.60
N ARG A 302 8.62 -23.02 19.32
CA ARG A 302 9.63 -22.27 20.08
C ARG A 302 9.37 -20.77 20.09
N ARG A 303 8.77 -20.24 19.03
CA ARG A 303 8.45 -18.82 18.90
C ARG A 303 7.15 -18.43 19.61
N SER A 304 6.13 -19.28 19.54
CA SER A 304 4.90 -19.10 20.33
C SER A 304 5.11 -19.36 21.82
N ALA A 305 6.11 -20.19 22.15
CA ALA A 305 6.53 -20.53 23.51
C ALA A 305 7.63 -19.63 24.07
N THR A 306 8.28 -18.78 23.24
CA THR A 306 8.76 -17.49 23.75
C THR A 306 7.50 -16.89 24.35
N PRO A 307 7.37 -16.77 25.68
CA PRO A 307 6.17 -16.20 26.26
C PRO A 307 5.94 -14.94 25.47
N ALA A 308 4.75 -14.80 24.89
CA ALA A 308 4.32 -13.52 24.36
C ALA A 308 4.69 -12.56 25.48
N SER A 309 5.80 -11.83 25.29
CA SER A 309 6.18 -10.73 26.16
C SER A 309 4.92 -9.92 26.11
N SER A 310 4.15 -10.01 27.21
CA SER A 310 2.71 -9.84 27.25
C SER A 310 2.36 -8.87 26.15
N VAL A 311 1.66 -9.33 25.08
CA VAL A 311 1.19 -8.42 24.02
C VAL A 311 0.78 -7.20 24.78
N PRO A 312 1.51 -6.06 24.69
CA PRO A 312 1.27 -4.99 25.63
C PRO A 312 -0.20 -4.74 25.42
N GLU A 313 -0.99 -5.00 26.45
CA GLU A 313 -2.36 -4.52 26.52
C GLU A 313 -2.24 -3.15 25.91
N VAL A 314 -2.89 -2.90 24.76
CA VAL A 314 -2.67 -1.68 23.97
C VAL A 314 -3.06 -0.56 24.90
N MET A 315 -2.07 -0.16 25.69
CA MET A 315 -2.23 0.67 26.85
C MET A 315 -2.35 1.96 26.13
N ARG A 316 -3.59 2.42 25.99
CA ARG A 316 -3.88 3.71 25.42
C ARG A 316 -3.17 4.72 26.30
N ARG A 317 -1.91 4.98 25.98
CA ARG A 317 -1.07 5.93 26.66
C ARG A 317 -1.46 7.27 26.09
N SER A 318 -2.19 8.03 26.88
CA SER A 318 -2.46 9.43 26.61
C SER A 318 -1.30 10.25 27.17
N THR A 319 -0.71 11.10 26.36
CA THR A 319 0.10 12.22 26.85
C THR A 319 -0.68 13.52 26.66
N ARG A 320 -0.50 14.46 27.59
CA ARG A 320 -1.04 15.83 27.45
C ARG A 320 -0.28 16.66 26.40
N PHE A 321 0.87 16.16 25.93
CA PHE A 321 1.74 16.83 24.97
C PHE A 321 1.55 16.33 23.54
N GLY A 322 0.29 16.12 23.13
CA GLY A 322 -0.04 15.65 21.78
C GLY A 322 0.50 16.53 20.64
N GLY A 323 0.70 17.83 20.89
CA GLY A 323 1.27 18.76 19.91
C GLY A 323 2.73 18.47 19.55
N LEU A 324 3.52 17.86 20.45
CA LEU A 324 4.93 17.56 20.19
C LEU A 324 5.14 16.46 19.15
N PHE A 325 4.12 15.66 18.87
CA PHE A 325 4.18 14.68 17.78
C PHE A 325 4.42 15.33 16.42
N LEU A 326 3.99 16.58 16.25
CA LEU A 326 4.22 17.35 15.03
C LEU A 326 5.70 17.67 14.83
N LEU A 327 6.50 17.66 15.90
CA LEU A 327 7.95 17.96 15.86
C LEU A 327 8.82 16.70 15.73
N LEU A 328 8.23 15.50 15.85
CA LEU A 328 9.00 14.26 15.83
C LEU A 328 9.62 13.97 14.47
N GLY A 329 8.97 14.33 13.37
CA GLY A 329 9.53 14.19 12.02
C GLY A 329 10.83 14.97 11.91
N ASP A 330 10.76 16.28 12.12
CA ASP A 330 11.92 17.18 12.05
C ASP A 330 13.04 16.76 13.02
N LEU A 331 12.69 16.35 14.25
CA LEU A 331 13.66 15.91 15.25
C LEU A 331 14.42 14.64 14.84
N LEU A 332 13.77 13.72 14.12
CA LEU A 332 14.38 12.48 13.63
C LEU A 332 15.23 12.72 12.37
N GLU A 333 14.99 13.79 11.63
CA GLU A 333 15.79 14.18 10.46
C GLU A 333 17.11 14.86 10.83
N ILE A 334 17.21 15.47 12.02
CA ILE A 334 18.47 16.05 12.51
C ILE A 334 19.46 14.91 12.82
N ASP A 335 20.68 15.00 12.27
CA ASP A 335 21.78 14.06 12.49
C ASP A 335 22.41 14.21 13.89
N LEU A 336 21.59 13.94 14.91
CA LEU A 336 22.01 13.92 16.30
C LEU A 336 22.88 12.71 16.63
N ASP A 337 22.84 11.67 15.79
CA ASP A 337 23.71 10.49 15.92
C ASP A 337 25.18 10.89 15.75
N HIS A 338 25.48 11.68 14.72
CA HIS A 338 26.82 12.24 14.55
C HIS A 338 27.18 13.23 15.67
N ALA A 339 26.25 14.12 16.05
CA ALA A 339 26.50 15.16 17.06
C ALA A 339 26.74 14.58 18.47
N THR A 340 26.13 13.44 18.79
CA THR A 340 26.27 12.77 20.10
C THR A 340 27.26 11.60 20.06
N ALA A 341 27.99 11.41 18.94
CA ALA A 341 28.98 10.37 18.82
C ALA A 341 30.09 10.53 19.88
N GLY A 342 30.33 9.46 20.65
CA GLY A 342 31.35 9.44 21.71
C GLY A 342 30.94 10.10 23.03
N TRP A 343 29.71 10.62 23.14
CA TRP A 343 29.20 11.14 24.40
C TRP A 343 28.93 9.98 25.39
N PRO A 344 29.15 10.19 26.71
CA PRO A 344 28.89 9.17 27.69
C PRO A 344 27.40 8.88 27.81
N THR A 345 27.04 7.63 28.11
CA THR A 345 25.68 7.27 28.53
C THR A 345 25.42 7.74 29.96
N LEU A 346 24.27 8.34 30.23
CA LEU A 346 23.87 8.70 31.59
C LEU A 346 22.99 7.58 32.15
N ARG A 347 23.41 6.92 33.25
CA ARG A 347 22.66 5.81 33.90
C ARG A 347 22.10 4.79 32.89
N GLY A 348 22.93 4.40 31.90
CA GLY A 348 22.57 3.46 30.85
C GLY A 348 21.68 3.99 29.71
N THR A 349 21.26 5.26 29.76
CA THR A 349 20.50 5.90 28.68
C THR A 349 21.45 6.50 27.64
N PRO A 350 21.28 6.21 26.33
CA PRO A 350 22.12 6.78 25.27
C PRO A 350 22.02 8.30 25.19
N ALA A 351 23.14 8.99 24.96
CA ALA A 351 23.19 10.46 24.84
C ALA A 351 22.21 11.01 23.79
N LEU A 352 22.08 10.33 22.65
CA LEU A 352 21.09 10.65 21.61
C LEU A 352 19.66 10.76 22.15
N SER A 353 19.26 9.82 23.01
CA SER A 353 17.90 9.77 23.56
C SER A 353 17.65 10.92 24.54
N ILE A 354 18.67 11.27 25.32
CA ILE A 354 18.65 12.40 26.24
C ILE A 354 18.53 13.71 25.46
N VAL A 355 19.33 13.89 24.41
CA VAL A 355 19.29 15.10 23.58
C VAL A 355 17.95 15.26 22.88
N ARG A 356 17.40 14.19 22.27
CA ARG A 356 16.08 14.24 21.64
C ARG A 356 14.99 14.68 22.61
N LEU A 357 15.00 14.15 23.82
CA LEU A 357 14.00 14.48 24.81
C LEU A 357 14.21 15.88 25.42
N ALA A 358 15.45 16.32 25.59
CA ALA A 358 15.76 17.70 25.98
C ALA A 358 15.25 18.71 24.93
N VAL A 359 15.42 18.44 23.64
CA VAL A 359 14.88 19.29 22.56
C VAL A 359 13.35 19.38 22.64
N LEU A 360 12.66 18.27 22.88
CA LEU A 360 11.20 18.27 23.07
C LEU A 360 10.78 19.02 24.34
N ALA A 361 11.53 18.83 25.44
CA ALA A 361 11.30 19.53 26.71
C ALA A 361 11.45 21.05 26.56
N LEU A 362 12.44 21.51 25.79
CA LEU A 362 12.64 22.91 25.44
C LEU A 362 11.53 23.45 24.52
N SER A 363 10.97 22.59 23.66
CA SER A 363 9.91 22.95 22.71
C SER A 363 8.51 23.01 23.32
N ALA A 364 8.34 22.52 24.55
CA ALA A 364 7.06 22.45 25.27
C ALA A 364 6.41 23.81 25.53
N GLY A 365 7.23 24.85 25.65
CA GLY A 365 6.83 26.19 26.07
C GLY A 365 6.31 26.28 27.52
N GLY A 366 6.40 27.49 28.08
CA GLY A 366 5.81 27.83 29.39
C GLY A 366 6.66 27.46 30.62
N PRO A 367 6.40 28.12 31.78
CA PRO A 367 7.08 27.78 33.04
C PRO A 367 6.75 26.34 33.45
N GLY A 368 7.78 25.49 33.56
CA GLY A 368 7.64 24.08 33.98
C GLY A 368 7.25 23.08 32.88
N GLY A 369 7.16 23.51 31.61
CA GLY A 369 6.84 22.61 30.49
C GLY A 369 7.89 21.52 30.26
N GLY A 370 9.17 21.84 30.48
CA GLY A 370 10.28 20.89 30.37
C GLY A 370 10.18 19.76 31.40
N ASP A 371 10.11 20.09 32.68
CA ASP A 371 9.97 19.11 33.78
C ASP A 371 8.75 18.20 33.58
N ALA A 372 7.69 18.81 33.07
CA ALA A 372 6.42 18.16 32.81
C ALA A 372 6.49 17.11 31.68
N ILE A 373 7.36 17.27 30.68
CA ILE A 373 7.67 16.28 29.63
C ILE A 373 8.66 15.25 30.13
N VAL A 374 9.70 15.68 30.85
CA VAL A 374 10.71 14.77 31.40
C VAL A 374 10.08 13.76 32.35
N SER A 375 9.01 14.18 33.05
CA SER A 375 8.21 13.32 33.93
C SER A 375 7.07 12.57 33.22
N ASP A 376 6.81 12.82 31.94
CA ASP A 376 5.71 12.18 31.21
C ASP A 376 6.08 10.73 30.85
N PRO A 377 5.32 9.72 31.33
CA PRO A 377 5.66 8.31 31.10
C PRO A 377 5.71 7.92 29.63
N TYR A 378 4.92 8.56 28.77
CA TYR A 378 4.92 8.27 27.35
C TYR A 378 6.25 8.66 26.71
N TRP A 379 6.74 9.87 27.00
CA TRP A 379 7.98 10.38 26.41
C TRP A 379 9.21 9.67 26.98
N ARG A 380 9.21 9.37 28.28
CA ARG A 380 10.27 8.56 28.90
C ARG A 380 10.40 7.21 28.21
N ASP A 381 9.28 6.50 28.01
CA ASP A 381 9.31 5.19 27.36
C ASP A 381 9.69 5.29 25.87
N THR A 382 9.18 6.30 25.17
CA THR A 382 9.49 6.53 23.73
C THR A 382 10.99 6.69 23.49
N PHE A 383 11.69 7.34 24.41
CA PHE A 383 13.14 7.55 24.33
C PHE A 383 13.95 6.62 25.24
N SER A 384 13.34 5.52 25.72
CA SER A 384 14.02 4.53 26.58
C SER A 384 14.74 5.16 27.79
N TRP A 385 14.11 6.15 28.42
CA TRP A 385 14.70 6.89 29.54
C TRP A 385 14.67 6.08 30.82
N SER A 386 15.84 5.83 31.42
CA SER A 386 15.93 5.17 32.73
C SER A 386 15.08 5.91 33.78
N PRO A 387 14.25 5.20 34.59
CA PRO A 387 13.46 5.81 35.66
C PRO A 387 14.33 6.43 36.75
N GLU A 388 15.62 6.09 36.79
CA GLU A 388 16.56 6.64 37.75
C GLU A 388 16.94 8.08 37.43
N ILE A 389 16.79 8.58 36.20
CA ILE A 389 17.20 9.94 35.83
C ILE A 389 16.09 10.94 36.20
N ASP A 390 16.40 11.85 37.12
CA ASP A 390 15.54 12.97 37.51
C ASP A 390 15.64 14.12 36.51
N ALA A 391 14.69 15.06 36.57
CA ALA A 391 14.70 16.23 35.70
C ALA A 391 15.93 17.13 35.92
N GLU A 392 16.42 17.19 37.17
CA GLU A 392 17.60 17.98 37.54
C GLU A 392 18.91 17.49 36.89
N ALA A 393 19.03 16.21 36.55
CA ALA A 393 20.21 15.69 35.85
C ALA A 393 20.26 16.07 34.36
N VAL A 394 19.23 16.71 33.83
CA VAL A 394 19.05 17.00 32.39
C VAL A 394 19.07 18.49 32.09
N THR A 395 18.55 19.29 33.02
CA THR A 395 18.63 20.76 33.04
C THR A 395 20.00 21.23 33.45
#